data_AF-A0A8T4Z0T9-F1
#
_entry.id   AF-A0A8T4Z0T9-F1
#
_cell.length_a   1.000
_cell.length_b   1.000
_cell.length_c   1.000
_cell.angle_alpha   90.00
_cell.angle_beta   90.00
_cell.angle_gamma   90.00
#
_symmetry.space_group_name_H-M   'P 1'
#
loop_
_entity.id
_entity.type
_entity.pdbx_description
1 polymer ?
#
loop_
_entity_poly.entity_id
_entity_poly.type
_entity_poly.pdbx_seq_one_letter_code
_entity_poly.pdbx_strand_id
1 'polypeptide(L)'
;MATYIRKATRARKHVIPLDNARDNEPLGTNLTAVEILDKSTGTFSLQFVFPDKTELTLNETEVSNGKRFEWDIAELRISHSAQSGVTIKVLVEQQVS
;
A
#
# COMPACT_ATOMS: atom_id res chain seq x y z
N MET A 1 11.35 30.63 12.11
CA MET A 1 12.15 29.39 12.18
C MET A 1 11.24 28.23 11.81
N ALA A 2 11.44 27.60 10.66
CA ALA A 2 10.74 26.36 10.32
C ALA A 2 11.51 25.20 10.96
N THR A 3 10.96 24.63 12.03
CA THR A 3 11.51 23.43 12.66
C THR A 3 11.28 22.26 11.72
N TYR A 4 12.32 21.85 10.98
CA TYR A 4 12.30 20.60 10.23
C TYR A 4 12.35 19.45 11.23
N ILE A 5 11.19 18.98 11.68
CA ILE A 5 11.08 17.72 12.41
C ILE A 5 11.43 16.61 11.41
N ARG A 6 12.65 16.06 11.48
CA ARG A 6 12.99 14.81 10.80
C ARG A 6 12.16 13.71 11.46
N LYS A 7 10.94 13.50 10.98
CA LYS A 7 10.13 12.33 11.35
C LYS A 7 10.89 11.09 10.88
N ALA A 8 11.22 10.18 11.80
CA ALA A 8 11.83 8.91 11.43
C ALA A 8 10.81 8.12 10.60
N THR A 9 11.23 7.58 9.46
CA THR A 9 10.38 6.71 8.64
C THR A 9 10.94 5.29 8.64
N ARG A 10 10.05 4.30 8.68
CA ARG A 10 10.39 2.88 8.56
C ARG A 10 9.77 2.33 7.28
N ALA A 11 10.62 1.87 6.37
CA ALA A 11 10.19 1.15 5.19
C ALA A 11 10.03 -0.34 5.51
N ARG A 12 8.92 -0.95 5.08
CA ARG A 12 8.66 -2.39 5.21
C ARG A 12 8.17 -2.95 3.88
N LYS A 13 8.79 -4.04 3.44
CA LYS A 13 8.37 -4.75 2.23
C LYS A 13 7.30 -5.77 2.59
N HIS A 14 6.18 -5.74 1.87
CA HIS A 14 5.11 -6.72 1.94
C HIS A 14 5.09 -7.52 0.64
N VAL A 15 4.97 -8.84 0.79
CA VAL A 15 4.79 -9.79 -0.30
C VAL A 15 3.48 -10.51 -0.03
N ILE A 16 2.48 -10.24 -0.86
CA ILE A 16 1.10 -10.66 -0.63
C ILE A 16 0.76 -11.71 -1.69
N PRO A 17 0.73 -13.00 -1.33
CA PRO A 17 0.23 -14.04 -2.23
C PRO A 17 -1.30 -13.97 -2.30
N LEU A 18 -1.84 -13.89 -3.51
CA LEU A 18 -3.29 -13.79 -3.73
C LEU A 18 -3.97 -15.17 -3.67
N ASP A 19 -3.21 -16.23 -3.44
CA ASP A 19 -3.65 -17.62 -3.38
C ASP A 19 -4.60 -17.87 -2.19
N ASN A 20 -4.35 -17.19 -1.06
CA ASN A 20 -5.01 -17.40 0.23
C ASN A 20 -5.12 -16.14 1.12
N ALA A 21 -4.73 -14.97 0.61
CA ALA A 21 -4.83 -13.75 1.41
C ALA A 21 -6.30 -13.43 1.73
N ARG A 22 -6.54 -12.99 2.98
CA ARG A 22 -7.88 -12.60 3.42
C ARG A 22 -8.22 -11.28 2.74
N ASP A 23 -9.34 -11.25 2.03
CA ASP A 23 -9.87 -10.03 1.42
C ASP A 23 -9.91 -8.88 2.45
N ASN A 24 -9.43 -7.69 2.05
CA ASN A 24 -9.28 -6.48 2.87
C ASN A 24 -8.25 -6.54 4.02
N GLU A 25 -7.16 -7.31 3.89
CA GLU A 25 -6.08 -7.29 4.89
C GLU A 25 -5.38 -5.91 4.94
N PRO A 26 -5.22 -5.30 6.12
CA PRO A 26 -4.47 -4.05 6.27
C PRO A 26 -2.98 -4.30 6.09
N LEU A 27 -2.39 -3.66 5.07
CA LEU A 27 -0.97 -3.75 4.74
C LEU A 27 -0.10 -2.86 5.63
N GLY A 28 -0.69 -1.80 6.19
CA GLY A 28 -0.04 -0.97 7.19
C GLY A 28 -0.85 0.28 7.53
N THR A 29 -0.45 0.96 8.60
CA THR A 29 -1.08 2.18 9.12
C THR A 29 -0.08 3.31 9.28
N ASN A 30 -0.55 4.56 9.26
CA ASN A 30 0.26 5.79 9.34
C ASN A 30 1.41 5.79 8.31
N LEU A 31 1.04 5.54 7.05
CA LEU A 31 1.99 5.47 5.95
C LEU A 31 2.26 6.88 5.40
N THR A 32 3.52 7.13 5.05
CA THR A 32 3.97 8.33 4.35
C THR A 32 4.23 8.10 2.87
N ALA A 33 4.43 6.83 2.49
CA ALA A 33 4.56 6.44 1.10
C ALA A 33 4.18 4.97 0.88
N VAL A 34 3.73 4.66 -0.34
CA VAL A 34 3.50 3.31 -0.82
C VAL A 34 4.10 3.18 -2.22
N GLU A 35 4.97 2.21 -2.42
CA GLU A 35 5.59 1.92 -3.71
C GLU A 35 5.25 0.51 -4.18
N ILE A 36 4.83 0.40 -5.44
CA ILE A 36 4.53 -0.88 -6.07
C ILE A 36 5.83 -1.43 -6.65
N LEU A 37 6.45 -2.36 -5.94
CA LEU A 37 7.72 -2.96 -6.39
C LEU A 37 7.49 -3.92 -7.56
N ASP A 38 6.43 -4.72 -7.47
CA ASP A 38 6.10 -5.74 -8.45
C ASP A 38 4.62 -6.11 -8.34
N LYS A 39 3.86 -5.83 -9.39
CA LYS A 39 2.48 -6.29 -9.57
C LYS A 39 2.52 -7.47 -10.56
N SER A 40 2.05 -8.62 -10.11
CA SER A 40 1.77 -9.73 -11.02
C SER A 40 0.55 -9.41 -11.90
N THR A 41 0.24 -10.23 -12.90
CA THR A 41 -0.86 -10.04 -13.86
C THR A 41 -2.25 -10.32 -13.28
N GLY A 42 -2.39 -10.24 -11.95
CA GLY A 42 -3.64 -10.52 -11.26
C GLY A 42 -4.60 -9.33 -11.23
N THR A 43 -5.86 -9.62 -10.92
CA THR A 43 -6.89 -8.61 -10.64
C THR A 43 -6.90 -8.30 -9.15
N PHE A 44 -6.70 -7.04 -8.80
CA PHE A 44 -6.68 -6.55 -7.42
C PHE A 44 -7.01 -5.06 -7.37
N SER A 45 -7.40 -4.58 -6.20
CA SER A 45 -7.59 -3.16 -5.94
C SER A 45 -6.92 -2.77 -4.62
N LEU A 46 -6.29 -1.59 -4.63
CA LEU A 46 -5.68 -0.98 -3.46
C LEU A 46 -6.61 0.12 -2.95
N GLN A 47 -7.03 0.01 -1.69
CA GLN A 47 -7.85 1.01 -1.02
C GLN A 47 -6.95 1.80 -0.06
N PHE A 48 -6.83 3.09 -0.34
CA PHE A 48 -6.10 4.06 0.47
C PHE A 48 -7.12 4.82 1.34
N VAL A 49 -6.97 4.72 2.66
CA VAL A 49 -7.77 5.47 3.62
C VAL A 49 -6.90 6.61 4.16
N PHE A 50 -7.35 7.86 3.98
CA PHE A 50 -6.63 9.05 4.42
C PHE A 50 -7.04 9.46 5.85
N PRO A 51 -6.25 10.30 6.56
CA PRO A 51 -6.54 10.73 7.92
C PRO A 51 -7.90 11.42 8.11
N ASP A 52 -8.43 12.06 7.06
CA ASP A 52 -9.75 12.69 7.05
C ASP A 52 -10.90 11.69 6.78
N LYS A 53 -10.59 10.39 6.71
CA LYS A 53 -11.50 9.28 6.37
C LYS A 53 -11.97 9.27 4.92
N THR A 54 -11.38 10.08 4.04
CA THR A 54 -11.61 9.91 2.61
C THR A 54 -10.92 8.62 2.14
N GLU A 55 -11.51 8.00 1.11
CA GLU A 55 -11.03 6.76 0.55
C GLU A 55 -10.77 6.93 -0.94
N LEU A 56 -9.65 6.36 -1.40
CA LEU A 56 -9.32 6.25 -2.81
C LEU A 56 -9.06 4.78 -3.14
N THR A 57 -9.80 4.24 -4.10
CA THR A 57 -9.59 2.89 -4.60
C THR A 57 -8.94 2.97 -5.97
N LEU A 58 -7.79 2.31 -6.13
CA LEU A 58 -7.11 2.18 -7.41
C LEU A 58 -7.11 0.71 -7.83
N ASN A 59 -7.55 0.44 -9.05
CA ASN A 59 -7.54 -0.90 -9.62
C ASN A 59 -6.16 -1.27 -10.18
N GLU A 60 -5.98 -2.55 -10.53
CA GLU A 60 -4.74 -3.11 -11.04
C GLU A 60 -4.22 -2.40 -12.31
N THR A 61 -5.12 -1.79 -13.08
CA THR A 61 -4.80 -1.04 -14.31
C THR A 61 -4.27 0.37 -14.02
N GLU A 62 -4.61 0.96 -12.88
CA GLU A 62 -4.22 2.31 -12.47
C GLU A 62 -2.88 2.34 -11.73
N VAL A 63 -2.40 1.17 -11.32
CA VAL A 63 -1.11 0.97 -10.66
C VAL A 63 -0.11 0.36 -11.63
N SER A 64 1.17 0.67 -11.45
CA SER A 64 2.25 0.19 -12.32
C SER A 64 3.48 -0.10 -11.48
N ASN A 65 4.35 -1.00 -11.95
CA ASN A 65 5.62 -1.30 -11.28
C ASN A 65 6.48 -0.03 -11.21
N GLY A 66 7.11 0.20 -10.06
CA GLY A 66 7.86 1.41 -9.73
C GLY A 66 6.99 2.64 -9.44
N LYS A 67 5.65 2.54 -9.48
CA LYS A 67 4.78 3.65 -9.11
C LYS A 67 4.84 3.86 -7.60
N ARG A 68 5.10 5.10 -7.21
CA ARG A 68 5.22 5.53 -5.82
C ARG A 68 4.18 6.60 -5.51
N PHE A 69 3.46 6.40 -4.41
CA PHE A 69 2.45 7.29 -3.88
C PHE A 69 2.98 7.89 -2.59
N GLU A 70 3.29 9.18 -2.60
CA GLU A 70 3.79 9.91 -1.42
C GLU A 70 2.64 10.74 -0.83
N TRP A 71 1.84 10.09 -0.01
CA TRP A 71 0.66 10.66 0.63
C TRP A 71 0.66 10.35 2.12
N ASP A 72 -0.04 11.18 2.90
CA ASP A 72 -0.34 10.87 4.30
C ASP A 72 -1.53 9.91 4.34
N ILE A 73 -1.27 8.61 4.50
CA ILE A 73 -2.25 7.53 4.40
C ILE A 73 -2.43 6.94 5.81
N ALA A 74 -3.65 6.98 6.33
CA ALA A 74 -3.97 6.39 7.62
C ALA A 74 -3.90 4.85 7.56
N GLU A 75 -4.41 4.24 6.49
CA GLU A 75 -4.45 2.79 6.31
C GLU A 75 -4.41 2.42 4.82
N LEU A 76 -3.66 1.37 4.48
CA LEU A 76 -3.70 0.74 3.16
C LEU A 76 -4.30 -0.65 3.27
N ARG A 77 -5.32 -0.93 2.46
CA ARG A 77 -5.93 -2.25 2.32
C ARG A 77 -5.79 -2.76 0.90
N ILE A 78 -5.80 -4.08 0.76
CA ILE A 78 -5.84 -4.74 -0.53
C ILE A 78 -7.08 -5.63 -0.62
N SER A 79 -7.81 -5.52 -1.72
CA SER A 79 -8.89 -6.42 -2.08
C SER A 79 -8.54 -7.16 -3.36
N HIS A 80 -8.83 -8.44 -3.41
CA HIS A 80 -8.57 -9.29 -4.58
C HIS A 80 -9.42 -10.56 -4.53
N SER A 81 -9.65 -11.16 -5.70
CA SER A 81 -10.14 -12.53 -5.77
C SER A 81 -8.98 -13.51 -5.53
N ALA A 82 -9.30 -14.71 -5.02
CA ALA A 82 -8.30 -15.76 -4.83
C ALA A 82 -7.71 -16.17 -6.18
N GLN A 83 -6.39 -16.02 -6.34
CA GLN A 83 -5.66 -16.26 -7.59
C GLN A 83 -4.36 -17.00 -7.29
N SER A 84 -4.30 -18.29 -7.62
CA SER A 84 -3.16 -19.14 -7.32
C SER A 84 -1.91 -18.73 -8.10
N GLY A 85 -0.78 -18.60 -7.39
CA GLY A 85 0.53 -18.27 -7.96
C GLY A 85 0.70 -16.79 -8.28
N VAL A 86 -0.24 -15.93 -7.87
CA VAL A 86 -0.19 -14.50 -8.12
C VAL A 86 0.30 -13.80 -6.85
N THR A 87 1.24 -12.88 -6.99
CA THR A 87 1.81 -12.16 -5.85
C THR A 87 1.92 -10.68 -6.16
N ILE A 88 1.69 -9.85 -5.16
CA ILE A 88 1.94 -8.41 -5.23
C ILE A 88 3.00 -8.06 -4.19
N LYS A 89 3.98 -7.27 -4.61
CA LYS A 89 5.04 -6.75 -3.75
C LYS A 89 4.90 -5.25 -3.63
N VAL A 90 4.73 -4.79 -2.41
CA VAL A 90 4.68 -3.36 -2.08
C VAL A 90 5.72 -3.01 -1.04
N LEU A 91 6.25 -1.81 -1.12
CA LEU A 91 7.04 -1.19 -0.07
C LEU A 91 6.14 -0.13 0.59
N VAL A 92 5.89 -0.27 1.88
CA VAL A 92 5.16 0.73 2.66
C VAL A 92 6.14 1.45 3.56
N GLU A 93 6.11 2.79 3.53
CA GLU A 93 6.89 3.63 4.43
C GLU A 93 5.97 4.18 5.50
N GLN A 94 6.34 4.00 6.76
CA GLN A 94 5.55 4.36 7.93
C GLN A 94 6.23 5.47 8.69
N GLN A 95 5.46 6.42 9.21
CA GLN A 95 5.98 7.36 10.19
C GLN A 95 6.20 6.63 11.52
N VAL A 96 7.42 6.69 12.05
CA VAL A 96 7.76 6.19 13.38
C VAL A 96 7.83 7.40 14.31
N SER A 97 6.96 7.42 15.30
CA SER A 97 6.94 8.42 16.37
C SER A 97 8.00 8.14 17.43
#